data_AF-A0A7G4RD94-F1
#
_entry.id   AF-A0A7G4RD94-F1
#
_cell.length_a   1.000
_cell.length_b   1.000
_cell.length_c   1.000
_cell.angle_alpha   90.00
_cell.angle_beta   90.00
_cell.angle_gamma   90.00
#
_symmetry.space_group_name_H-M   'P 1'
#
loop_
_entity.id
_entity.type
_entity.pdbx_description
1 polymer ?
#
loop_
_entity_poly.entity_id
_entity_poly.type
_entity_poly.pdbx_seq_one_letter_code
_entity_poly.pdbx_strand_id
1 'polypeptide(L)'
;MRKLIIILVNLILVNYSVPLLAGVPQLNLDCKSLSEHMVISGYPRGEGYDLKIKINDHVLRYVDKCSDIYCSKREKYGDLYIVEALNKKVFTIYFVEPTENGELFMGYFYALPETVKYTKTTHGYRAQYIALYDGADPRSNTSPRAFVGNPIKLTCIHQEEL
;
A
#
# COMPACT_ATOMS: atom_id res chain seq x y z
N MET A 1 72.02 -8.89 -21.48
CA MET A 1 72.01 -8.08 -20.24
C MET A 1 71.49 -6.70 -20.61
N ARG A 2 70.41 -6.09 -20.11
CA ARG A 2 69.44 -6.34 -19.03
C ARG A 2 68.03 -6.08 -19.62
N LYS A 3 67.04 -6.88 -19.23
CA LYS A 3 65.63 -6.66 -19.57
C LYS A 3 65.08 -5.52 -18.68
N LEU A 4 64.58 -4.45 -19.28
CA LEU A 4 63.88 -3.38 -18.57
C LEU A 4 62.42 -3.83 -18.41
N ILE A 5 62.06 -4.27 -17.21
CA ILE A 5 60.67 -4.61 -16.85
C ILE A 5 59.99 -3.28 -16.48
N ILE A 6 59.18 -2.75 -17.39
CA ILE A 6 58.27 -1.65 -17.09
C ILE A 6 57.04 -2.29 -16.44
N ILE A 7 56.91 -2.11 -15.12
CA ILE A 7 55.72 -2.51 -14.37
C ILE A 7 54.61 -1.53 -14.74
N LEU A 8 53.69 -1.97 -15.61
CA LEU A 8 52.43 -1.29 -15.87
C LEU A 8 51.59 -1.36 -14.59
N VAL A 9 51.40 -0.23 -13.91
CA VAL A 9 50.43 -0.11 -12.82
C VAL A 9 49.05 -0.17 -13.46
N ASN A 10 48.39 -1.32 -13.35
CA ASN A 10 46.95 -1.45 -13.63
C ASN A 10 46.20 -0.52 -12.66
N LEU A 11 45.72 0.62 -13.15
CA LEU A 11 44.64 1.34 -12.51
C LEU A 11 43.40 0.45 -12.61
N ILE A 12 43.09 -0.27 -11.53
CA ILE A 12 41.78 -0.88 -11.36
C ILE A 12 40.82 0.30 -11.17
N LEU A 13 40.18 0.73 -12.25
CA LEU A 13 38.94 1.48 -12.18
C LEU A 13 37.91 0.54 -11.56
N VAL A 14 37.79 0.61 -10.24
CA VAL A 14 36.62 0.10 -9.53
C VAL A 14 35.47 0.97 -10.02
N ASN A 15 34.80 0.52 -11.07
CA ASN A 15 33.46 0.98 -11.38
C ASN A 15 32.58 0.53 -10.21
N TYR A 16 32.50 1.38 -9.19
CA TYR A 16 31.39 1.35 -8.26
C TYR A 16 30.14 1.61 -9.11
N SER A 17 29.49 0.54 -9.54
CA SER A 17 28.08 0.59 -9.87
C SER A 17 27.38 1.01 -8.58
N VAL A 18 27.07 2.30 -8.48
CA VAL A 18 26.06 2.79 -7.56
C VAL A 18 24.81 1.95 -7.85
N PRO A 19 24.21 1.27 -6.87
CA PRO A 19 22.84 0.82 -7.06
C PRO A 19 22.00 2.10 -7.24
N LEU A 20 21.73 2.43 -8.51
CA LEU A 20 20.81 3.49 -8.88
C LEU A 20 19.47 3.16 -8.21
N LEU A 21 19.04 4.11 -7.38
CA LEU A 21 17.65 4.36 -6.99
C LEU A 21 16.90 3.13 -6.46
N ALA A 22 16.94 2.94 -5.14
CA ALA A 22 15.72 2.52 -4.46
C ALA A 22 14.67 3.59 -4.78
N GLY A 23 13.83 3.32 -5.79
CA GLY A 23 12.71 4.18 -6.14
C GLY A 23 11.95 4.50 -4.85
N VAL A 24 11.75 5.79 -4.60
CA VAL A 24 10.88 6.22 -3.50
C VAL A 24 9.54 5.52 -3.71
N PRO A 25 8.97 4.83 -2.71
CA PRO A 25 7.65 4.24 -2.86
C PRO A 25 6.67 5.35 -3.24
N GLN A 26 6.17 5.31 -4.48
CA GLN A 26 5.13 6.22 -4.93
C GLN A 26 3.86 5.83 -4.17
N LEU A 27 3.33 6.77 -3.39
CA LEU A 27 2.09 6.57 -2.65
C LEU A 27 0.96 6.39 -3.68
N ASN A 28 0.38 5.19 -3.77
CA ASN A 28 -0.69 4.90 -4.73
C ASN A 28 -2.07 5.20 -4.16
N LEU A 29 -2.25 5.14 -2.83
CA LEU A 29 -3.50 5.52 -2.17
C LEU A 29 -3.23 6.53 -1.07
N ASP A 30 -3.85 7.71 -1.12
CA ASP A 30 -3.87 8.70 -0.04
C ASP A 30 -5.32 9.06 0.30
N CYS A 31 -5.79 8.63 1.46
CA CYS A 31 -7.13 8.93 1.96
C CYS A 31 -7.06 9.67 3.30
N LYS A 32 -7.83 10.74 3.44
CA LYS A 32 -7.89 11.54 4.68
C LYS A 32 -9.31 11.88 5.05
N SER A 33 -9.64 11.80 6.34
CA SER A 33 -10.90 12.32 6.87
C SER A 33 -10.94 13.85 6.82
N LEU A 34 -12.14 14.44 6.84
CA LEU A 34 -12.32 15.91 6.87
C LEU A 34 -11.62 16.57 8.06
N SER A 35 -11.54 15.87 9.20
CA SER A 35 -10.85 16.34 10.40
C SER A 35 -9.35 15.98 10.44
N GLU A 36 -8.83 15.32 9.40
CA GLU A 36 -7.45 14.79 9.30
C GLU A 36 -7.02 13.79 10.39
N HIS A 37 -7.86 13.52 11.39
CA HIS A 37 -7.61 12.56 12.46
C HIS A 37 -7.54 11.10 11.99
N MET A 38 -8.10 10.79 10.82
CA MET A 38 -7.93 9.50 10.17
C MET A 38 -7.27 9.65 8.81
N VAL A 39 -6.25 8.80 8.56
CA VAL A 39 -5.50 8.69 7.32
C VAL A 39 -5.41 7.23 6.91
N ILE A 40 -5.61 6.91 5.62
CA ILE A 40 -5.23 5.62 5.03
C ILE A 40 -4.22 5.90 3.93
N SER A 41 -3.02 5.33 4.04
CA SER A 41 -1.97 5.43 3.03
C SER A 41 -1.61 4.06 2.48
N GLY A 42 -1.50 3.95 1.16
CA GLY A 42 -1.19 2.71 0.46
C GLY A 42 -0.03 2.87 -0.52
N TYR A 43 0.87 1.90 -0.54
CA TYR A 43 2.03 1.89 -1.41
C TYR A 43 2.07 0.58 -2.20
N PRO A 44 2.44 0.62 -3.49
CA PRO A 44 2.73 -0.58 -4.23
C PRO A 44 3.98 -1.24 -3.63
N ARG A 45 3.95 -2.56 -3.57
CA ARG A 45 5.14 -3.39 -3.36
C ARG A 45 5.33 -4.20 -4.64
N GLY A 46 6.57 -4.59 -4.95
CA GLY A 46 6.93 -5.24 -6.22
C GLY A 46 5.83 -6.11 -6.85
N GLU A 47 5.21 -6.99 -6.06
CA GLU A 47 3.82 -7.40 -6.29
C GLU A 47 2.98 -7.16 -5.02
N GLY A 48 1.76 -6.63 -5.18
CA GLY A 48 0.79 -6.36 -4.10
C GLY A 48 0.83 -4.94 -3.52
N TYR A 49 0.10 -4.75 -2.42
CA TYR A 49 -0.08 -3.46 -1.73
C TYR A 49 0.31 -3.54 -0.24
N ASP A 50 0.77 -2.43 0.31
CA ASP A 50 0.95 -2.21 1.76
C ASP A 50 0.14 -1.00 2.18
N LEU A 51 -0.86 -1.23 3.03
CA LEU A 51 -1.78 -0.22 3.52
C LEU A 51 -1.56 0.03 5.00
N LYS A 52 -1.56 1.31 5.38
CA LYS A 52 -1.50 1.78 6.76
C LYS A 52 -2.74 2.61 7.06
N ILE A 53 -3.43 2.26 8.12
CA ILE A 53 -4.60 2.97 8.63
C ILE A 53 -4.18 3.63 9.95
N LYS A 54 -4.25 4.95 10.00
CA LYS A 54 -3.90 5.76 11.17
C LYS A 54 -5.14 6.47 11.67
N ILE A 55 -5.48 6.33 12.96
CA ILE A 55 -6.45 7.17 13.66
C ILE A 55 -5.75 7.78 14.88
N ASN A 56 -5.67 9.11 14.94
CA ASN A 56 -4.77 9.82 15.86
C ASN A 56 -3.35 9.24 15.75
N ASP A 57 -2.68 8.85 16.84
CA ASP A 57 -1.33 8.27 16.79
C ASP A 57 -1.30 6.74 16.68
N HIS A 58 -2.46 6.10 16.55
CA HIS A 58 -2.57 4.65 16.48
C HIS A 58 -2.57 4.15 15.04
N VAL A 59 -1.91 3.02 14.78
CA VAL A 59 -1.66 2.49 13.44
C VAL A 59 -2.04 1.01 13.34
N LEU A 60 -2.82 0.68 12.32
CA LEU A 60 -2.96 -0.68 11.78
C LEU A 60 -2.26 -0.74 10.42
N ARG A 61 -1.67 -1.89 10.09
CA ARG A 61 -1.00 -2.12 8.81
C ARG A 61 -1.50 -3.43 8.22
N TYR A 62 -1.87 -3.41 6.96
CA TYR A 62 -2.30 -4.59 6.22
C TYR A 62 -1.43 -4.73 4.98
N VAL A 63 -1.11 -5.96 4.62
CA VAL A 63 -0.28 -6.25 3.45
C VAL A 63 -1.04 -7.22 2.56
N ASP A 64 -0.97 -7.02 1.26
CA ASP A 64 -1.58 -7.93 0.30
C ASP A 64 -0.94 -9.32 0.40
N LYS A 65 -1.79 -10.33 0.42
CA LYS A 65 -1.44 -11.72 0.70
C LYS A 65 -0.75 -12.41 -0.49
N CYS A 66 -0.74 -11.79 -1.68
CA CYS A 66 -0.42 -12.49 -2.92
C CYS A 66 0.68 -11.79 -3.74
N SER A 67 1.87 -12.41 -3.79
CA SER A 67 2.97 -12.06 -4.71
C SER A 67 3.61 -13.30 -5.36
N ASP A 68 2.98 -14.47 -5.30
CA ASP A 68 3.39 -15.68 -6.03
C ASP A 68 2.28 -16.76 -5.99
N ILE A 69 2.38 -17.77 -6.86
CA ILE A 69 1.42 -18.88 -7.07
C ILE A 69 1.23 -19.75 -5.81
N TYR A 70 2.03 -19.52 -4.75
CA TYR A 70 2.07 -20.39 -3.57
C TYR A 70 1.72 -19.70 -2.24
N CYS A 71 1.46 -18.38 -2.21
CA CYS A 71 0.96 -17.64 -1.04
C CYS A 71 1.65 -18.02 0.29
N SER A 72 2.98 -18.17 0.26
CA SER A 72 3.71 -18.88 1.33
C SER A 72 4.19 -17.99 2.48
N LYS A 73 4.14 -16.66 2.34
CA LYS A 73 4.57 -15.70 3.36
C LYS A 73 3.40 -14.92 3.92
N ARG A 74 3.00 -15.26 5.14
CA ARG A 74 1.97 -14.55 5.92
C ARG A 74 2.62 -13.43 6.73
N GLU A 75 2.17 -12.20 6.56
CA GLU A 75 2.62 -11.04 7.36
C GLU A 75 1.85 -10.94 8.67
N LYS A 76 2.47 -10.37 9.71
CA LYS A 76 1.95 -10.40 11.09
C LYS A 76 0.72 -9.51 11.36
N TYR A 77 0.38 -8.59 10.45
CA TYR A 77 -0.53 -7.49 10.76
C TYR A 77 -1.89 -7.52 10.02
N GLY A 78 -2.06 -8.43 9.06
CA GLY A 78 -3.33 -8.65 8.35
C GLY A 78 -3.19 -8.68 6.83
N ASP A 79 -4.18 -9.28 6.17
CA ASP A 79 -4.26 -9.49 4.72
C ASP A 79 -5.23 -8.49 4.06
N LEU A 80 -5.02 -8.20 2.77
CA LEU A 80 -5.83 -7.29 1.94
C LEU A 80 -6.51 -8.00 0.78
N TYR A 81 -7.69 -7.52 0.40
CA TYR A 81 -8.35 -7.85 -0.87
C TYR A 81 -8.81 -6.58 -1.57
N ILE A 82 -8.32 -6.36 -2.78
CA ILE A 82 -8.61 -5.16 -3.57
C ILE A 82 -9.56 -5.54 -4.72
N VAL A 83 -10.69 -4.83 -4.81
CA VAL A 83 -11.65 -4.95 -5.91
C VAL A 83 -11.74 -3.61 -6.64
N GLU A 84 -11.25 -3.61 -7.87
CA GLU A 84 -11.21 -2.42 -8.71
C GLU A 84 -11.87 -2.67 -10.06
N ALA A 85 -12.86 -1.83 -10.37
CA ALA A 85 -13.50 -1.82 -11.68
C ALA A 85 -13.69 -0.38 -12.13
N LEU A 86 -12.67 0.18 -12.78
CA LEU A 86 -12.61 1.58 -13.22
C LEU A 86 -13.86 2.03 -13.97
N ASN A 87 -14.31 1.25 -14.96
CA ASN A 87 -15.51 1.54 -15.75
C ASN A 87 -16.80 1.55 -14.93
N LYS A 88 -16.82 0.84 -13.81
CA LYS A 88 -17.96 0.79 -12.87
C LYS A 88 -17.76 1.69 -11.66
N LYS A 89 -16.65 2.46 -11.61
CA LYS A 89 -16.28 3.35 -10.50
C LYS A 89 -16.25 2.63 -9.14
N VAL A 90 -15.90 1.35 -9.15
CA VAL A 90 -15.79 0.54 -7.93
C VAL A 90 -14.33 0.54 -7.50
N PHE A 91 -14.08 1.06 -6.30
CA PHE A 91 -12.80 0.96 -5.60
C PHE A 91 -13.11 0.53 -4.17
N THR A 92 -12.88 -0.73 -3.86
CA THR A 92 -13.12 -1.27 -2.53
C THR A 92 -11.92 -2.07 -2.09
N ILE A 93 -11.49 -1.83 -0.84
CA ILE A 93 -10.45 -2.64 -0.20
C ILE A 93 -11.04 -3.23 1.07
N TYR A 94 -10.93 -4.55 1.19
CA TYR A 94 -11.34 -5.32 2.36
C TYR A 94 -10.12 -5.76 3.16
N PHE A 95 -10.24 -5.72 4.48
CA PHE A 95 -9.20 -6.05 5.45
C PHE A 95 -9.58 -7.32 6.20
N VAL A 96 -8.65 -8.25 6.36
CA VAL A 96 -8.84 -9.43 7.20
C VAL A 96 -7.63 -9.68 8.09
N GLU A 97 -7.85 -10.29 9.25
CA GLU A 97 -6.79 -10.78 10.13
C GLU A 97 -6.77 -12.31 10.07
N PRO A 98 -5.62 -12.92 9.72
CA PRO A 98 -5.50 -14.37 9.72
C PRO A 98 -5.49 -14.89 11.17
N THR A 99 -6.29 -15.93 11.42
CA THR A 99 -6.40 -16.62 12.72
C THR A 99 -6.11 -18.11 12.54
N GLU A 100 -5.92 -18.84 13.64
CA GLU A 100 -5.73 -20.30 13.61
C GLU A 100 -6.92 -21.04 12.95
N ASN A 101 -8.11 -20.45 12.96
CA ASN A 101 -9.35 -21.04 12.46
C ASN A 101 -9.83 -20.45 11.12
N GLY A 102 -9.00 -19.64 10.44
CA GLY A 102 -9.36 -18.99 9.18
C GLY A 102 -9.17 -17.48 9.21
N GLU A 103 -9.84 -16.75 8.34
CA GLU A 103 -9.73 -15.29 8.22
C GLU A 103 -10.86 -14.59 8.99
N LEU A 104 -10.48 -13.64 9.84
CA LEU A 104 -11.42 -12.78 10.54
C LEU A 104 -11.57 -11.47 9.77
N PHE A 105 -12.80 -11.08 9.45
CA PHE A 105 -13.07 -9.81 8.80
C PHE A 105 -12.73 -8.63 9.73
N MET A 106 -11.95 -7.67 9.22
CA MET A 106 -11.44 -6.51 9.97
C MET A 106 -11.96 -5.16 9.46
N GLY A 107 -12.73 -5.16 8.38
CA GLY A 107 -13.31 -3.94 7.83
C GLY A 107 -13.16 -3.83 6.33
N TYR A 108 -13.64 -2.71 5.82
CA TYR A 108 -13.39 -2.28 4.46
C TYR A 108 -13.31 -0.76 4.40
N PHE A 109 -12.81 -0.24 3.29
CA PHE A 109 -13.32 1.03 2.79
C PHE A 109 -13.78 0.87 1.34
N TYR A 110 -14.81 1.61 0.97
CA TYR A 110 -15.33 1.62 -0.39
C TYR A 110 -15.57 3.05 -0.87
N ALA A 111 -15.25 3.29 -2.14
CA ALA A 111 -15.57 4.54 -2.81
C ALA A 111 -17.08 4.66 -3.04
N LEU A 112 -17.62 5.86 -2.79
CA LEU A 112 -18.96 6.26 -3.19
C LEU A 112 -18.95 6.52 -4.71
N PRO A 113 -19.58 5.67 -5.54
CA PRO A 113 -19.40 5.70 -6.99
C PRO A 113 -19.75 7.04 -7.64
N GLU A 114 -20.74 7.76 -7.11
CA GLU A 114 -21.18 9.07 -7.59
C GLU A 114 -20.12 10.16 -7.40
N THR A 115 -19.18 9.97 -6.49
CA THR A 115 -18.12 10.94 -6.16
C THR A 115 -16.84 10.71 -6.95
N VAL A 116 -16.74 9.58 -7.65
CA VAL A 116 -15.53 9.18 -8.38
C VAL A 116 -15.31 10.05 -9.61
N LYS A 117 -14.21 10.80 -9.57
CA LYS A 117 -13.64 11.55 -10.70
C LYS A 117 -12.35 10.86 -11.13
N TYR A 118 -12.36 10.33 -12.34
CA TYR A 118 -11.23 9.60 -12.91
C TYR A 118 -10.55 10.42 -14.02
N THR A 119 -9.23 10.34 -14.09
CA THR A 119 -8.41 10.92 -15.15
C THR A 119 -7.39 9.89 -15.59
N LYS A 120 -7.35 9.59 -16.89
CA LYS A 120 -6.32 8.72 -17.46
C LYS A 120 -4.98 9.48 -17.50
N THR A 121 -3.90 8.85 -17.07
CA THR A 121 -2.53 9.40 -17.18
C THR A 121 -1.79 8.71 -18.34
N THR A 122 -0.56 9.11 -18.62
CA THR A 122 0.25 8.53 -19.71
C THR A 122 0.49 7.03 -19.54
N HIS A 123 0.67 6.57 -18.29
CA HIS A 123 1.03 5.18 -17.96
C HIS A 123 0.05 4.51 -16.99
N GLY A 124 -1.14 5.08 -16.79
CA GLY A 124 -2.12 4.53 -15.87
C GLY A 124 -3.30 5.47 -15.61
N TYR A 125 -3.60 5.73 -14.35
CA TYR A 125 -4.70 6.62 -13.97
C TYR A 125 -4.54 7.33 -12.64
N ARG A 126 -5.38 8.35 -12.45
CA ARG A 126 -5.62 9.02 -11.19
C ARG A 126 -7.12 9.14 -10.94
N ALA A 127 -7.59 8.66 -9.80
CA ALA A 127 -8.96 8.77 -9.33
C ALA A 127 -9.02 9.60 -8.05
N GLN A 128 -10.02 10.46 -7.95
CA GLN A 128 -10.39 11.18 -6.73
C GLN A 128 -11.82 10.80 -6.35
N TYR A 129 -12.05 10.47 -5.09
CA TYR A 129 -13.37 10.03 -4.62
C TYR A 129 -13.54 10.23 -3.12
N ILE A 130 -14.78 10.17 -2.67
CA ILE A 130 -15.12 10.02 -1.26
C ILE A 130 -15.27 8.53 -0.99
N ALA A 131 -14.64 8.04 0.07
CA ALA A 131 -14.82 6.68 0.56
C ALA A 131 -15.43 6.68 1.97
N LEU A 132 -16.02 5.55 2.34
CA LEU A 132 -16.44 5.26 3.71
C LEU A 132 -15.58 4.14 4.25
N TYR A 133 -14.87 4.39 5.35
CA TYR A 133 -14.17 3.38 6.12
C TYR A 133 -15.06 2.86 7.24
N ASP A 134 -15.23 1.54 7.29
CA ASP A 134 -15.96 0.83 8.31
C ASP A 134 -15.15 -0.41 8.69
N GLY A 135 -14.45 -0.36 9.83
CA GLY A 135 -13.45 -1.36 10.18
C GLY A 135 -12.90 -1.21 11.59
N ALA A 136 -11.91 -2.05 11.89
CA ALA A 136 -11.24 -2.14 13.18
C ALA A 136 -10.67 -0.78 13.60
N ASP A 137 -10.99 -0.34 14.82
CA ASP A 137 -10.51 0.93 15.33
C ASP A 137 -9.04 0.78 15.79
N PRO A 138 -8.06 1.45 15.15
CA PRO A 138 -6.65 1.39 15.58
C PRO A 138 -6.44 1.84 17.02
N ARG A 139 -7.33 2.68 17.56
CA ARG A 139 -7.26 3.18 18.94
C ARG A 139 -7.61 2.11 19.97
N SER A 140 -8.26 1.03 19.54
CA SER A 140 -8.66 -0.04 20.44
C SER A 140 -7.48 -0.90 20.86
N ASN A 141 -7.41 -1.16 22.16
CA ASN A 141 -6.54 -2.18 22.74
C ASN A 141 -7.19 -3.59 22.74
N THR A 142 -8.46 -3.69 22.33
CA THR A 142 -9.18 -4.95 22.16
C THR A 142 -9.18 -5.34 20.68
N SER A 143 -7.97 -5.62 20.17
CA SER A 143 -7.81 -6.25 18.86
C SER A 143 -8.22 -7.73 18.95
N PRO A 144 -8.98 -8.28 17.99
CA PRO A 144 -9.46 -7.67 16.75
C PRO A 144 -10.91 -7.12 16.81
N ARG A 145 -11.49 -6.94 17.99
CA ARG A 145 -12.96 -6.94 18.16
C ARG A 145 -13.64 -5.58 18.14
N ALA A 146 -12.92 -4.48 18.35
CA ALA A 146 -13.56 -3.16 18.37
C ALA A 146 -13.47 -2.50 16.99
N PHE A 147 -14.63 -2.21 16.42
CA PHE A 147 -14.79 -1.44 15.19
C PHE A 147 -15.00 0.04 15.53
N VAL A 148 -14.76 0.92 14.56
CA VAL A 148 -15.17 2.31 14.68
C VAL A 148 -16.69 2.38 14.90
N GLY A 149 -17.14 3.20 15.85
CA GLY A 149 -18.57 3.24 16.22
C GLY A 149 -19.50 3.77 15.11
N ASN A 150 -18.96 4.49 14.13
CA ASN A 150 -19.65 4.94 12.93
C ASN A 150 -18.66 4.93 11.75
N PRO A 151 -19.11 4.64 10.50
CA PRO A 151 -18.27 4.75 9.33
C PRO A 151 -17.65 6.15 9.18
N ILE A 152 -16.36 6.20 8.90
CA ILE A 152 -15.61 7.45 8.77
C ILE A 152 -15.50 7.80 7.30
N LYS A 153 -15.96 9.01 6.94
CA LYS A 153 -15.84 9.53 5.58
C LYS A 153 -14.42 10.03 5.30
N LEU A 154 -13.87 9.58 4.17
CA LEU A 154 -12.52 9.90 3.70
C LEU A 154 -12.59 10.54 2.31
N THR A 155 -11.73 11.50 2.04
CA THR A 155 -11.41 11.96 0.68
C THR A 155 -10.14 11.25 0.25
N CYS A 156 -10.22 10.52 -0.86
CA CYS A 156 -9.17 9.66 -1.37
C CYS A 156 -8.65 10.13 -2.73
N ILE A 157 -7.35 9.97 -2.92
CA ILE A 157 -6.67 10.04 -4.20
C ILE A 157 -6.04 8.65 -4.40
N HIS A 158 -6.45 7.97 -5.46
CA HIS A 158 -5.80 6.76 -5.95
C HIS A 158 -5.04 7.10 -7.23
N GLN A 159 -3.75 6.84 -7.27
CA GLN A 159 -2.93 6.90 -8.48
C GLN A 159 -2.24 5.56 -8.73
N GLU A 160 -2.30 5.10 -9.97
CA GLU A 160 -1.58 3.91 -10.44
C GLU A 160 -0.80 4.32 -11.69
N GLU A 161 0.53 4.15 -11.66
CA GLU A 161 1.42 4.37 -12.80
C GLU A 161 2.28 3.11 -13.00
N LEU A 162 2.35 2.65 -14.26
CA LEU A 162 3.16 1.51 -14.71
C LEU A 162 4.57 1.95 -15.13
#